data_AF-A0A960T162-F1
#
_entry.id   AF-A0A960T162-F1
#
_cell.length_a   1.000
_cell.length_b   1.000
_cell.length_c   1.000
_cell.angle_alpha   90.00
_cell.angle_beta   90.00
_cell.angle_gamma   90.00
#
_symmetry.space_group_name_H-M   'P 1'
#
loop_
_entity.id
_entity.type
_entity.pdbx_description
1 polymer ?
#
loop_
_entity_poly.entity_id
_entity_poly.type
_entity_poly.pdbx_seq_one_letter_code
_entity_poly.pdbx_strand_id
1 'polypeptide(L)'
;LRRLKDNLKIEHDERNRAMRDLRAAKEQLRRASREASETTSPEASPDTPPDAETSATTGVEWERQPLRIPEFGKAFRNALHQHPRQASAAAISAAGRLAAGDPSIWKTVRALRMRPGTLRVRIAGEYRLLFETGPGDTLHLIDLILRRDLDRWLAGGGH
;
A
#
# COMPACT_ATOMS: atom_id res chain seq x y z
N LEU A 1 4.93 47.46 5.02
CA LEU A 1 3.71 46.67 5.34
C LEU A 1 2.76 46.50 4.15
N ARG A 2 2.40 47.55 3.40
CA ARG A 2 1.49 47.44 2.24
C ARG A 2 2.03 46.53 1.11
N ARG A 3 3.29 46.71 0.70
CA ARG A 3 3.95 45.90 -0.34
C ARG A 3 4.06 44.41 -0.01
N LEU A 4 4.24 44.05 1.27
CA LEU A 4 4.34 42.65 1.71
C LEU A 4 2.98 41.94 1.60
N LYS A 5 1.90 42.66 1.91
CA LYS A 5 0.52 42.17 1.75
C LYS A 5 0.15 41.98 0.28
N ASP A 6 0.63 42.88 -0.59
CA ASP A 6 0.40 42.80 -2.04
C ASP A 6 1.16 41.60 -2.65
N ASN A 7 2.42 41.37 -2.27
CA ASN A 7 3.20 40.21 -2.71
C ASN A 7 2.59 38.88 -2.24
N LEU A 8 2.16 38.79 -0.97
CA LEU A 8 1.55 37.58 -0.43
C LEU A 8 0.21 37.24 -1.11
N LYS A 9 -0.53 38.27 -1.52
CA LYS A 9 -1.77 38.11 -2.27
C LYS A 9 -1.49 37.55 -3.68
N ILE A 10 -0.47 38.06 -4.35
CA ILE A 10 -0.04 37.59 -5.68
C ILE A 10 0.36 36.10 -5.60
N GLU A 11 1.21 35.72 -4.65
CA GLU A 11 1.61 34.31 -4.47
C GLU A 11 0.42 33.39 -4.17
N HIS A 12 -0.52 33.87 -3.35
CA HIS A 12 -1.71 33.10 -3.01
C HIS A 12 -2.62 32.90 -4.23
N ASP A 13 -2.77 33.93 -5.05
CA ASP A 13 -3.56 33.88 -6.28
C ASP A 13 -2.89 32.98 -7.34
N GLU A 14 -1.57 33.01 -7.47
CA GLU A 14 -0.79 32.11 -8.32
C GLU A 14 -0.90 30.66 -7.87
N ARG A 15 -0.73 30.39 -6.57
CA ARG A 15 -0.91 29.05 -6.00
C ARG A 15 -2.33 28.52 -6.22
N ASN A 16 -3.33 29.38 -6.04
CA ASN A 16 -4.72 28.98 -6.25
C ASN A 16 -5.04 28.71 -7.71
N ARG A 17 -4.46 29.46 -8.65
CA ARG A 17 -4.55 29.18 -10.09
C ARG A 17 -3.93 27.84 -10.41
N ALA A 18 -2.69 27.59 -9.98
CA ALA A 18 -2.01 26.32 -10.18
C ALA A 18 -2.80 25.12 -9.60
N MET A 19 -3.43 25.29 -8.43
CA MET A 19 -4.27 24.26 -7.82
C MET A 19 -5.56 23.99 -8.61
N ARG A 20 -6.16 25.01 -9.25
CA ARG A 20 -7.32 24.84 -10.12
C ARG A 20 -6.94 24.15 -11.42
N ASP A 21 -5.82 24.55 -12.01
CA ASP A 21 -5.31 23.96 -13.26
C ASP A 21 -4.95 22.47 -13.06
N LEU A 22 -4.32 22.13 -11.94
CA LEU A 22 -4.02 20.74 -11.59
C LEU A 22 -5.28 19.90 -11.39
N ARG A 23 -6.34 20.47 -10.79
CA ARG A 23 -7.64 19.78 -10.63
C ARG A 23 -8.31 19.57 -11.98
N ALA A 24 -8.32 20.59 -12.84
CA ALA A 24 -8.89 20.51 -14.19
C ALA A 24 -8.16 19.47 -15.04
N ALA A 25 -6.82 19.46 -15.04
CA ALA A 25 -6.02 18.48 -15.77
C ALA A 25 -6.26 17.04 -15.28
N LYS A 26 -6.37 16.83 -13.96
CA LYS A 26 -6.70 15.51 -13.40
C LYS A 26 -8.10 15.05 -13.77
N GLU A 27 -9.06 15.97 -13.83
CA GLU A 27 -10.43 15.64 -14.23
C GLU A 27 -10.51 15.33 -15.73
N GLN A 28 -9.81 16.08 -16.58
CA GLN A 28 -9.68 15.79 -18.00
C GLN A 28 -9.04 14.42 -18.24
N LEU A 29 -7.96 14.09 -17.53
CA LEU A 29 -7.33 12.77 -17.62
C LEU A 29 -8.31 11.65 -17.22
N ARG A 30 -9.08 11.85 -16.15
CA ARG A 30 -10.10 10.89 -15.69
C ARG A 30 -11.23 10.71 -16.71
N ARG A 31 -11.65 11.79 -17.39
CA ARG A 31 -12.65 11.73 -18.47
C ARG A 31 -12.11 11.01 -19.70
N ALA A 32 -10.90 11.36 -20.15
CA ALA A 32 -10.25 10.69 -21.27
C ALA A 32 -10.06 9.18 -21.02
N SER A 33 -9.67 8.78 -19.79
CA SER A 33 -9.59 7.35 -19.44
C SER A 33 -10.95 6.65 -19.41
N ARG A 34 -12.04 7.37 -19.08
CA ARG A 34 -13.41 6.82 -19.12
C ARG A 34 -13.92 6.70 -20.55
N GLU A 35 -13.73 7.71 -21.38
CA GLU A 35 -14.12 7.69 -22.80
C GLU A 35 -13.35 6.61 -23.57
N ALA A 36 -12.06 6.43 -23.27
CA ALA A 36 -11.26 5.32 -23.79
C ALA A 36 -11.75 3.95 -23.30
N SER A 37 -12.41 3.87 -22.15
CA SER A 37 -13.02 2.63 -21.62
C SER A 37 -14.46 2.40 -22.11
N GLU A 38 -15.19 3.42 -22.57
CA GLU A 38 -16.59 3.32 -23.01
C GLU A 38 -16.75 2.99 -24.50
N THR A 39 -15.71 3.18 -25.31
CA THR A 39 -15.71 2.78 -26.74
C THR A 39 -15.35 1.29 -26.93
N THR A 40 -15.13 0.54 -25.85
CA THR A 40 -14.86 -0.90 -25.89
C THR A 40 -15.56 -1.57 -24.71
N SER A 41 -16.66 -2.27 -24.98
CA SER A 41 -17.38 -3.04 -23.95
C SER A 41 -18.03 -4.28 -24.59
N PRO A 42 -18.05 -5.46 -23.95
CA PRO A 42 -17.19 -5.93 -22.86
C PRO A 42 -16.62 -7.33 -23.18
N GLU A 43 -15.33 -7.43 -23.44
CA GLU A 43 -14.62 -8.71 -23.37
C GLU A 43 -13.21 -8.45 -22.85
N ALA A 44 -12.83 -9.21 -21.82
CA ALA A 44 -11.50 -9.26 -21.24
C ALA A 44 -10.95 -7.95 -20.64
N SER A 45 -10.94 -7.87 -19.30
CA SER A 45 -9.95 -7.08 -18.57
C SER A 45 -8.53 -7.47 -19.03
N PRO A 46 -7.72 -6.58 -19.62
CA PRO A 46 -6.34 -6.91 -19.91
C PRO A 46 -5.49 -6.60 -18.67
N ASP A 47 -5.02 -7.67 -18.06
CA ASP A 47 -3.58 -7.91 -18.00
C ASP A 47 -2.72 -6.72 -17.54
N THR A 48 -2.75 -6.45 -16.24
CA THR A 48 -1.44 -6.41 -15.58
C THR A 48 -0.97 -7.85 -15.60
N PRO A 49 0.21 -8.19 -16.14
CA PRO A 49 0.66 -9.57 -16.12
C PRO A 49 0.49 -10.07 -14.68
N PRO A 50 -0.25 -11.17 -14.44
CA PRO A 50 -0.08 -11.87 -13.18
C PRO A 50 1.41 -12.17 -13.16
N ASP A 51 2.13 -11.57 -12.21
CA ASP A 51 3.57 -11.78 -12.00
C ASP A 51 3.88 -13.24 -12.30
N ALA A 52 4.42 -13.48 -13.50
CA ALA A 52 4.61 -14.80 -14.07
C ALA A 52 5.89 -15.38 -13.49
N GLU A 53 5.99 -15.36 -12.16
CA GLU A 53 6.97 -16.04 -11.33
C GLU A 53 6.56 -15.84 -9.86
N THR A 54 5.48 -16.51 -9.47
CA THR A 54 5.20 -17.24 -8.21
C THR A 54 3.69 -17.47 -8.07
N SER A 55 3.03 -17.85 -9.17
CA SER A 55 1.58 -17.99 -9.23
C SER A 55 1.16 -19.39 -8.76
N ALA A 56 1.14 -19.57 -7.44
CA ALA A 56 0.10 -20.37 -6.78
C ALA A 56 0.14 -20.09 -5.27
N THR A 57 -0.36 -18.92 -4.89
CA THR A 57 -0.48 -18.58 -3.48
C THR A 57 -1.61 -19.38 -2.85
N THR A 58 -1.36 -20.05 -1.73
CA THR A 58 -2.43 -20.60 -0.89
C THR A 58 -3.28 -19.43 -0.39
N GLY A 59 -4.58 -19.48 -0.67
CA GLY A 59 -5.53 -18.49 -0.17
C GLY A 59 -5.58 -18.54 1.36
N VAL A 60 -5.47 -17.37 1.99
CA VAL A 60 -5.70 -17.24 3.43
C VAL A 60 -7.20 -17.08 3.65
N GLU A 61 -7.76 -17.74 4.66
CA GLU A 61 -9.14 -17.51 5.08
C GLU A 61 -9.30 -16.02 5.42
N TRP A 62 -10.23 -15.31 4.80
CA TRP A 62 -10.32 -13.84 4.94
C TRP A 62 -11.66 -13.36 5.49
N GLU A 63 -12.67 -14.22 5.52
CA GLU A 63 -14.04 -13.84 5.88
C GLU A 63 -14.20 -13.52 7.37
N ARG A 64 -13.49 -14.26 8.22
CA ARG A 64 -13.60 -14.13 9.68
C ARG A 64 -12.21 -14.21 10.30
N GLN A 65 -11.60 -13.05 10.44
CA GLN A 65 -10.30 -12.91 11.10
C GLN A 65 -10.52 -12.40 12.53
N PRO A 66 -9.93 -13.04 13.55
CA PRO A 66 -10.08 -12.61 14.93
C PRO A 66 -9.38 -11.26 15.15
N LEU A 67 -9.80 -10.55 16.19
CA LEU A 67 -9.08 -9.39 16.69
C LEU A 67 -7.70 -9.84 17.19
N ARG A 68 -6.65 -9.11 16.82
CA ARG A 68 -5.27 -9.39 17.23
C ARG A 68 -4.58 -8.16 17.78
N ILE A 69 -3.61 -8.36 18.67
CA ILE A 69 -2.74 -7.29 19.19
C ILE A 69 -1.53 -7.16 18.26
N PRO A 70 -1.30 -5.99 17.64
CA PRO A 70 -0.15 -5.77 16.78
C PRO A 70 1.14 -5.62 17.60
N GLU A 71 2.15 -6.42 17.26
CA GLU A 71 3.50 -6.35 17.79
C GLU A 71 4.47 -5.89 16.71
N PHE A 72 5.13 -4.76 16.94
CA PHE A 72 6.05 -4.19 15.96
C PHE A 72 7.44 -4.77 16.13
N GLY A 73 7.89 -5.57 15.16
CA GLY A 73 9.24 -6.09 15.07
C GLY A 73 10.29 -4.99 14.89
N LYS A 74 11.55 -5.30 15.19
CA LYS A 74 12.65 -4.33 15.15
C LYS A 74 12.91 -3.82 13.72
N ALA A 75 12.95 -4.74 12.74
CA ALA A 75 13.15 -4.39 11.33
C ALA A 75 12.02 -3.48 10.84
N PHE A 76 10.76 -3.82 11.11
CA PHE A 76 9.61 -2.98 10.81
C PHE A 76 9.73 -1.56 11.40
N ARG A 77 10.07 -1.42 12.69
CA ARG A 77 10.26 -0.10 13.31
C ARG A 77 11.33 0.72 12.59
N ASN A 78 12.47 0.10 12.26
CA ASN A 78 13.54 0.76 11.52
C ASN A 78 13.08 1.17 10.12
N ALA A 79 12.35 0.30 9.42
CA ALA A 79 11.82 0.56 8.09
C ALA A 79 10.85 1.76 8.09
N LEU A 80 10.03 1.94 9.13
CA LEU A 80 9.15 3.11 9.24
C LEU A 80 9.91 4.44 9.26
N HIS A 81 11.14 4.46 9.77
CA HIS A 81 12.01 5.65 9.80
C HIS A 81 12.78 5.85 8.49
N GLN A 82 13.04 4.78 7.73
CA GLN A 82 13.80 4.83 6.48
C GLN A 82 12.92 5.13 5.26
N HIS A 83 11.67 4.70 5.30
CA HIS A 83 10.74 4.87 4.18
C HIS A 83 10.02 6.22 4.20
N PRO A 84 9.51 6.70 3.05
CA PRO A 84 8.72 7.92 2.98
C PRO A 84 7.52 7.89 3.95
N ARG A 85 7.22 9.03 4.58
CA ARG A 85 6.14 9.17 5.57
C ARG A 85 4.79 8.60 5.10
N GLN A 86 4.47 8.75 3.82
CA GLN A 86 3.24 8.21 3.24
C GLN A 86 3.18 6.68 3.30
N ALA A 87 4.28 5.99 2.99
CA ALA A 87 4.37 4.53 3.04
C ALA A 87 4.30 4.03 4.49
N SER A 88 5.04 4.68 5.40
CA SER A 88 5.02 4.35 6.83
C SER A 88 3.62 4.52 7.44
N ALA A 89 2.93 5.63 7.15
CA ALA A 89 1.56 5.86 7.63
C ALA A 89 0.57 4.84 7.05
N ALA A 90 0.71 4.48 5.78
CA ALA A 90 -0.12 3.44 5.16
C ALA A 90 0.13 2.07 5.79
N ALA A 91 1.39 1.74 6.12
CA ALA A 91 1.74 0.49 6.79
C ALA A 91 1.16 0.40 8.21
N ILE A 92 1.25 1.47 9.00
CA ILE A 92 0.61 1.53 10.34
C ILE A 92 -0.91 1.38 10.23
N SER A 93 -1.54 2.09 9.29
CA SER A 93 -2.99 1.99 9.06
C SER A 93 -3.39 0.57 8.66
N ALA A 94 -2.61 -0.07 7.79
CA ALA A 94 -2.82 -1.46 7.38
C ALA A 94 -2.65 -2.43 8.56
N ALA A 95 -1.64 -2.25 9.40
CA ALA A 95 -1.44 -3.07 10.59
C ALA A 95 -2.65 -3.00 11.53
N GLY A 96 -3.22 -1.81 11.75
CA GLY A 96 -4.45 -1.65 12.54
C GLY A 96 -5.66 -2.37 11.93
N ARG A 97 -5.82 -2.32 10.60
CA ARG A 97 -6.91 -3.02 9.91
C ARG A 97 -6.74 -4.54 9.91
N LEU A 98 -5.51 -5.02 9.73
CA LEU A 98 -5.18 -6.44 9.86
C LEU A 98 -5.48 -6.94 11.27
N ALA A 99 -5.04 -6.18 12.28
CA ALA A 99 -5.29 -6.45 13.69
C ALA A 99 -6.79 -6.46 14.00
N ALA A 100 -7.58 -5.57 13.41
CA ALA A 100 -9.03 -5.54 13.56
C ALA A 100 -9.78 -6.66 12.81
N GLY A 101 -9.09 -7.51 12.05
CA GLY A 101 -9.72 -8.57 11.27
C GLY A 101 -10.51 -8.07 10.05
N ASP A 102 -10.23 -6.86 9.54
CA ASP A 102 -10.98 -6.25 8.43
C ASP A 102 -10.90 -7.12 7.16
N PRO A 103 -12.03 -7.71 6.69
CA PRO A 103 -12.01 -8.62 5.53
C PRO A 103 -11.48 -7.97 4.26
N SER A 104 -11.64 -6.65 4.11
CA SER A 104 -11.23 -5.95 2.88
C SER A 104 -9.71 -5.89 2.70
N ILE A 105 -8.93 -5.90 3.79
CA ILE A 105 -7.47 -6.03 3.70
C ILE A 105 -7.04 -7.49 3.67
N TRP A 106 -7.69 -8.37 4.44
CA TRP A 106 -7.37 -9.80 4.49
C TRP A 106 -7.56 -10.52 3.15
N LYS A 107 -8.55 -10.11 2.34
CA LYS A 107 -8.71 -10.57 0.94
C LYS A 107 -7.46 -10.40 0.08
N THR A 108 -6.63 -9.41 0.39
CA THR A 108 -5.41 -9.07 -0.36
C THR A 108 -4.14 -9.71 0.21
N VAL A 109 -4.25 -10.38 1.37
CA VAL A 109 -3.14 -11.07 2.02
C VAL A 109 -2.76 -12.32 1.25
N ARG A 110 -1.47 -12.58 1.14
CA ARG A 110 -0.89 -13.72 0.44
C ARG A 110 0.19 -14.37 1.31
N ALA A 111 0.16 -15.69 1.44
CA ALA A 111 1.22 -16.43 2.13
C ALA A 111 2.50 -16.51 1.29
N LEU A 112 3.66 -16.47 1.93
CA LEU A 112 4.95 -16.69 1.28
C LEU A 112 5.25 -18.19 1.22
N ARG A 113 5.52 -18.71 0.01
CA ARG A 113 5.83 -20.14 -0.18
C ARG A 113 7.17 -20.55 0.43
N MET A 114 8.19 -19.72 0.24
CA MET A 114 9.55 -20.00 0.70
C MET A 114 9.71 -19.83 2.23
N ARG A 115 8.74 -19.19 2.90
CA ARG A 115 8.68 -19.07 4.36
C ARG A 115 7.25 -19.33 4.85
N PRO A 116 6.89 -20.60 5.08
CA PRO A 116 5.61 -20.95 5.66
C PRO A 116 5.39 -20.22 7.00
N GLY A 117 4.19 -19.71 7.22
CA GLY A 117 3.84 -18.89 8.37
C GLY A 117 3.90 -17.39 8.10
N THR A 118 4.82 -16.94 7.25
CA THR A 118 4.91 -15.52 6.88
C THR A 118 3.87 -15.13 5.83
N LEU A 119 3.13 -14.07 6.13
CA LEU A 119 2.11 -13.45 5.29
C LEU A 119 2.60 -12.11 4.74
N ARG A 120 2.00 -11.70 3.63
CA ARG A 120 2.36 -10.50 2.86
C ARG A 120 1.10 -9.75 2.44
N VAL A 121 1.14 -8.41 2.54
CA VAL A 121 0.13 -7.53 1.93
C VAL A 121 0.77 -6.35 1.20
N ARG A 122 0.13 -5.88 0.12
CA ARG A 122 0.57 -4.72 -0.68
C ARG A 122 0.23 -3.42 0.05
N ILE A 123 1.22 -2.55 0.22
CA ILE A 123 1.08 -1.22 0.82
C ILE A 123 1.53 -0.17 -0.19
N ALA A 124 0.74 0.90 -0.38
CA ALA A 124 1.10 2.06 -1.19
C ALA A 124 1.73 1.74 -2.57
N GLY A 125 1.25 0.69 -3.24
CA GLY A 125 1.76 0.26 -4.55
C GLY A 125 3.03 -0.59 -4.47
N GLU A 126 4.14 0.03 -4.10
CA GLU A 126 5.49 -0.56 -4.24
C GLU A 126 6.00 -1.26 -2.99
N TYR A 127 5.29 -1.13 -1.87
CA TYR A 127 5.71 -1.72 -0.61
C TYR A 127 4.99 -3.04 -0.32
N ARG A 128 5.65 -3.90 0.43
CA ARG A 128 5.12 -5.14 0.97
C ARG A 128 5.32 -5.11 2.48
N LEU A 129 4.21 -5.19 3.20
CA LEU A 129 4.22 -5.44 4.63
C LEU A 129 4.27 -6.95 4.84
N LEU A 130 5.27 -7.38 5.60
CA LEU A 130 5.48 -8.77 5.99
C LEU A 130 5.07 -8.94 7.45
N PHE A 131 4.32 -10.00 7.73
CA PHE A 131 3.81 -10.23 9.08
C PHE A 131 3.50 -11.70 9.31
N GLU A 132 3.35 -12.07 10.58
CA GLU A 132 2.95 -13.40 11.02
C GLU A 132 1.76 -13.30 11.97
N THR A 133 0.90 -14.31 11.95
CA THR A 133 -0.12 -14.50 12.98
C THR A 133 0.46 -15.40 14.06
N GLY A 134 0.77 -14.82 15.22
CA GLY A 134 1.36 -15.55 16.33
C GLY A 134 0.31 -16.22 17.22
N PRO A 135 0.77 -17.01 18.21
CA PRO A 135 -0.09 -17.54 19.26
C PRO A 135 -0.69 -16.42 20.12
N GLY A 136 -1.82 -16.69 20.78
CA GLY A 136 -2.45 -15.76 21.71
C GLY A 136 -3.00 -14.48 21.06
N ASP A 137 -3.56 -14.61 19.85
CA ASP A 137 -4.13 -13.48 19.10
C ASP A 137 -3.15 -12.33 18.88
N THR A 138 -1.90 -12.65 18.58
CA THR A 138 -0.89 -11.66 18.20
C THR A 138 -0.78 -11.52 16.68
N LEU A 139 -0.45 -10.32 16.23
CA LEU A 139 -0.08 -9.99 14.86
C LEU A 139 1.34 -9.45 14.90
N HIS A 140 2.33 -10.24 14.47
CA HIS A 140 3.72 -9.83 14.50
C HIS A 140 4.10 -9.15 13.18
N LEU A 141 4.35 -7.84 13.21
CA LEU A 141 4.74 -7.05 12.04
C LEU A 141 6.26 -7.13 11.88
N ILE A 142 6.70 -7.90 10.88
CA ILE A 142 8.11 -8.26 10.71
C ILE A 142 8.88 -7.12 10.05
N ASP A 143 8.44 -6.70 8.86
CA ASP A 143 9.15 -5.71 8.07
C ASP A 143 8.26 -5.00 7.03
N LEU A 144 8.69 -3.81 6.60
CA LEU A 144 8.12 -3.07 5.48
C LEU A 144 9.21 -2.91 4.42
N ILE A 145 9.06 -3.60 3.29
CA ILE A 145 10.09 -3.62 2.24
C ILE A 145 9.53 -3.15 0.90
N LEU A 146 10.39 -2.76 -0.02
CA LEU A 146 10.02 -2.56 -1.41
C LEU A 146 9.81 -3.91 -2.10
N ARG A 147 8.96 -3.95 -3.12
CA ARG A 147 8.71 -5.15 -3.93
C ARG A 147 10.01 -5.75 -4.48
N ARG A 148 10.91 -4.90 -5.00
CA ARG A 148 12.20 -5.31 -5.59
C ARG A 148 13.16 -5.97 -4.59
N ASP A 149 12.97 -5.72 -3.30
CA ASP A 149 13.84 -6.23 -2.24
C ASP A 149 13.31 -7.53 -1.62
N LEU A 150 12.15 -8.02 -2.08
CA LEU A 150 11.52 -9.23 -1.54
C LEU A 150 12.38 -10.48 -1.74
N ASP A 151 12.95 -10.67 -2.93
CA ASP A 151 13.75 -11.87 -3.21
C ASP A 151 15.03 -11.89 -2.37
N ARG A 152 15.64 -10.72 -2.19
CA ARG A 152 16.76 -10.54 -1.27
C ARG A 152 16.37 -10.86 0.17
N TRP A 153 15.21 -10.36 0.61
CA TRP A 153 14.70 -10.62 1.96
C TRP A 153 14.43 -12.13 2.20
N LEU A 154 13.90 -12.81 1.18
CA LEU A 154 13.67 -14.26 1.20
C LEU A 154 14.98 -15.05 1.29
N ALA A 155 15.98 -14.68 0.50
CA ALA A 155 17.30 -15.33 0.49
C ALA A 155 18.12 -15.07 1.76
N GLY A 156 17.94 -13.91 2.41
CA GLY A 156 18.87 -13.41 3.43
C GLY A 156 18.52 -13.66 4.90
N GLY A 157 17.36 -14.24 5.23
CA GLY A 157 16.93 -14.42 6.64
C GLY A 157 16.74 -13.08 7.38
N GLY A 158 15.51 -12.58 7.50
CA GLY A 158 15.25 -11.24 8.07
C GLY A 158 15.96 -11.01 9.41
N HIS A 159 16.70 -9.89 9.50
CA HIS A 159 17.45 -9.44 10.68
C HIS A 159 16.58 -9.01 11.85
#